data_AF-A0A1I5PCB0-F1
#
_entry.id   AF-A0A1I5PCB0-F1
#
_cell.length_a   1.000
_cell.length_b   1.000
_cell.length_c   1.000
_cell.angle_alpha   90.00
_cell.angle_beta   90.00
_cell.angle_gamma   90.00
#
_symmetry.space_group_name_H-M   'P 1'
#
loop_
_entity.id
_entity.type
_entity.pdbx_description
1 polymer ?
#
loop_
_entity_poly.entity_id
_entity_poly.type
_entity_poly.pdbx_seq_one_letter_code
_entity_poly.pdbx_strand_id
1 'polypeptide(L)' 'MCASSQPRNWCLVRLDDNGNQFVVRTGLSRAAAEALARQFEARGHKQSYWVRPQPPTPDDIREDP' A
#
# COMPACT_ATOMS: atom_id res chain seq x y z
N MET A 1 23.74 0.76 -13.05
CA MET A 1 23.11 1.71 -12.12
C MET A 1 21.63 1.72 -12.44
N CYS A 2 20.77 1.31 -11.51
CA CYS A 2 19.30 1.49 -11.46
C CYS A 2 18.70 0.48 -10.47
N ALA A 3 19.23 0.42 -9.25
CA ALA A 3 18.42 -0.07 -8.14
C ALA A 3 17.56 1.12 -7.70
N SER A 4 16.50 1.40 -8.46
CA SER A 4 15.44 2.29 -7.99
C SER A 4 14.78 1.57 -6.83
N SER A 5 15.37 1.70 -5.63
CA SER A 5 14.73 1.32 -4.38
C SER A 5 13.54 2.26 -4.24
N GLN A 6 12.45 1.90 -4.92
CA GLN A 6 11.24 2.68 -4.87
C GLN A 6 10.82 2.68 -3.41
N PRO A 7 10.67 3.87 -2.79
CA PRO A 7 10.33 3.96 -1.39
C PRO A 7 9.15 3.04 -1.09
N ARG A 8 9.28 2.20 -0.07
CA ARG A 8 8.22 1.25 0.35
C ARG A 8 7.16 1.97 1.17
N ASN A 9 6.92 3.23 0.82
CA ASN A 9 6.02 4.15 1.49
C ASN A 9 4.59 4.04 0.93
N TRP A 10 4.16 2.86 0.50
CA TRP A 10 2.78 2.66 0.05
C TRP A 10 2.05 1.76 1.03
N CYS A 11 0.79 2.13 1.25
CA CYS A 11 -0.11 1.40 2.11
C CYS A 11 -1.38 1.05 1.35
N LEU A 12 -1.89 -0.15 1.58
CA LEU A 12 -3.18 -0.59 1.07
C LEU A 12 -4.25 -0.21 2.09
N VAL A 13 -5.26 0.51 1.62
CA VAL A 13 -6.43 0.90 2.41
C VAL A 13 -7.66 0.21 1.82
N ARG A 14 -8.54 -0.29 2.70
CA ARG A 14 -9.87 -0.79 2.34
C ARG A 14 -10.93 0.16 2.89
N LEU A 15 -11.97 0.42 2.11
CA LEU A 15 -13.23 0.99 2.55
C LEU A 15 -14.29 -0.10 2.62
N ASP A 16 -14.94 -0.17 3.77
CA ASP A 16 -16.12 -1.01 3.94
C ASP A 16 -17.41 -0.26 3.54
N ASP A 17 -18.51 -0.98 3.34
CA ASP A 17 -19.82 -0.40 3.01
C ASP A 17 -20.30 0.64 4.05
N ASN A 18 -19.81 0.53 5.29
CA ASN A 18 -20.07 1.49 6.36
C ASN A 18 -19.26 2.80 6.26
N GLY A 19 -18.41 2.97 5.23
CA GLY A 19 -17.54 4.13 5.09
C GLY A 19 -16.26 4.07 5.95
N ASN A 20 -15.99 2.94 6.59
CA ASN A 20 -14.83 2.78 7.46
C ASN A 20 -13.58 2.45 6.63
N GLN A 21 -12.52 3.25 6.82
CA GLN A 21 -11.23 3.06 6.17
C GLN A 21 -10.28 2.28 7.08
N PHE A 22 -9.78 1.14 6.60
CA PHE A 22 -8.84 0.31 7.33
C PHE A 22 -7.57 0.10 6.52
N VAL A 23 -6.43 0.32 7.17
CA VAL A 23 -5.12 0.01 6.58
C VAL A 23 -4.92 -1.50 6.63
N VAL A 24 -4.91 -2.14 5.46
CA VAL A 24 -4.75 -3.58 5.31
C VAL A 24 -3.27 -3.96 5.44
N ARG A 25 -2.39 -3.17 4.82
CA ARG A 25 -0.93 -3.32 4.91
C ARG A 25 -0.21 -1.99 4.69
N THR A 26 0.94 -1.84 5.33
CA THR A 26 1.88 -0.74 5.16
C THR A 26 3.24 -1.28 4.70
N GLY A 27 4.18 -0.40 4.34
CA GLY A 27 5.54 -0.81 3.98
C GLY A 27 5.63 -1.52 2.62
N LEU A 28 4.69 -1.26 1.73
CA LEU A 28 4.64 -1.87 0.41
C LEU A 28 5.27 -0.96 -0.63
N SER A 29 5.88 -1.55 -1.65
CA SER A 29 6.14 -0.82 -2.90
C SER A 29 4.82 -0.59 -3.64
N ARG A 30 4.76 0.48 -4.44
CA ARG A 30 3.59 0.83 -5.26
C ARG A 30 3.01 -0.38 -6.02
N ALA A 31 3.86 -1.09 -6.76
CA ALA A 31 3.45 -2.25 -7.56
C ALA A 31 2.88 -3.39 -6.70
N ALA A 32 3.45 -3.64 -5.52
CA ALA A 32 2.96 -4.66 -4.60
C ALA A 32 1.59 -4.25 -4.01
N ALA A 33 1.45 -2.99 -3.61
CA ALA A 33 0.20 -2.44 -3.11
C ALA A 33 -0.92 -2.49 -4.18
N GLU A 34 -0.61 -2.16 -5.44
CA GLU A 34 -1.56 -2.24 -6.56
C GLU A 34 -1.95 -3.69 -6.89
N ALA A 35 -0.98 -4.62 -6.89
CA ALA A 35 -1.25 -6.04 -7.11
C ALA A 35 -2.14 -6.63 -6.01
N LEU A 36 -1.93 -6.22 -4.74
CA LEU A 36 -2.81 -6.60 -3.64
C LEU A 36 -4.21 -6.00 -3.81
N ALA A 37 -4.31 -4.70 -4.11
CA ALA A 37 -5.61 -4.05 -4.34
C ALA A 37 -6.43 -4.81 -5.39
N ARG A 38 -5.83 -5.12 -6.55
CA ARG A 38 -6.47 -5.89 -7.62
C ARG A 38 -6.89 -7.29 -7.19
N GLN A 39 -6.05 -8.00 -6.43
CA GLN A 39 -6.39 -9.32 -5.91
C GLN A 39 -7.56 -9.26 -4.92
N PHE A 40 -7.64 -8.21 -4.11
CA PHE A 40 -8.73 -8.01 -3.18
C PHE A 40 -10.03 -7.59 -3.88
N GLU A 41 -9.95 -6.72 -4.89
CA GLU A 41 -11.10 -6.38 -5.75
C GLU A 41 -11.62 -7.61 -6.50
N ALA A 42 -10.72 -8.45 -7.04
CA ALA A 42 -11.07 -9.67 -7.76
C ALA A 42 -11.71 -10.75 -6.87
N ARG A 43 -11.48 -10.72 -5.55
CA ARG A 43 -12.10 -11.64 -4.59
C ARG A 43 -13.58 -11.32 -4.35
N GLY A 44 -14.08 -10.18 -4.83
CA GLY A 44 -15.50 -9.93 -5.01
C GLY A 44 -16.30 -9.79 -3.72
N HIS A 45 -16.31 -8.59 -3.14
CA HIS A 45 -17.39 -8.06 -2.30
C HIS A 45 -17.35 -6.52 -2.43
N LYS A 46 -18.41 -5.83 -2.00
CA LYS A 46 -18.68 -4.37 -2.14
C LYS A 46 -17.67 -3.40 -1.49
N GLN A 47 -16.45 -3.89 -1.24
CA GLN A 47 -15.38 -3.18 -0.59
C GLN A 47 -14.45 -2.56 -1.63
N SER A 48 -14.13 -1.29 -1.45
CA SER A 48 -13.20 -0.58 -2.31
C SER A 48 -11.79 -0.68 -1.74
N TYR A 49 -10.83 -1.11 -2.54
CA TYR A 49 -9.41 -1.17 -2.16
C TYR A 49 -8.63 -0.13 -2.96
N TRP A 50 -7.80 0.67 -2.31
CA TRP A 50 -6.92 1.60 -3.00
C TRP A 50 -5.58 1.74 -2.28
N VAL A 51 -4.57 2.14 -3.05
CA VAL A 51 -3.24 2.41 -2.52
C VAL A 51 -3.12 3.88 -2.13
N ARG A 52 -2.49 4.16 -0.99
CA ARG A 52 -2.13 5.52 -0.60
C ARG A 52 -0.63 5.62 -0.32
N PRO A 53 0.01 6.73 -0.74
CA PRO A 53 1.35 7.05 -0.26
C PRO A 53 1.27 7.39 1.23
N GLN A 54 2.12 6.76 2.04
CA GLN A 54 2.39 7.17 3.40
C GLN A 54 3.61 8.10 3.41
N PRO A 55 3.69 8.98 4.43
CA PRO A 55 4.96 9.64 4.70
C PRO A 55 6.03 8.56 4.96
N PRO A 56 7.27 8.75 4.49
CA PRO A 56 8.37 7.86 4.84
C PRO A 56 8.44 7.75 6.36
N THR A 57 8.29 6.53 6.88
CA THR A 57 8.62 6.30 8.27
C THR A 57 10.13 6.47 8.45
N PRO A 58 10.62 6.96 9.60
CA PRO A 58 12.05 7.10 9.86
C PRO A 58 12.84 5.79 9.63
N ASP A 59 12.15 4.65 9.75
CA ASP A 59 12.68 3.31 9.46
C ASP A 59 12.96 3.07 7.96
N ASP A 60 12.19 3.68 7.05
CA ASP A 60 12.38 3.62 5.59
C ASP A 60 13.50 4.58 5.12
N ILE A 61 13.88 5.56 5.94
CA ILE A 61 14.93 6.55 5.65
C ILE A 61 16.30 6.06 6.15
N ARG A 62 16.39 4.92 6.84
CA ARG A 62 17.66 4.24 7.13
C ARG A 62 18.19 3.57 5.86
N GLU A 63 18.52 4.38 4.87
CA GLU A 63 19.42 4.01 3.79
C GLU A 63 20.80 3.85 4.44
N ASP A 64 21.30 2.61 4.46
CA ASP A 64 22.53 2.19 5.14
C ASP A 64 23.73 3.03 4.65
N PRO A 65 24.53 3.63 5.56
CA PRO A 65 25.66 4.49 5.19
C PRO A 65 26.82 3.75 4.48
#